data_AF-A0A4W6FSC7-F1
#
_entry.id   AF-A0A4W6FSC7-F1
#
_cell.length_a   1.000
_cell.length_b   1.000
_cell.length_c   1.000
_cell.angle_alpha   90.00
_cell.angle_beta   90.00
_cell.angle_gamma   90.00
#
_symmetry.space_group_name_H-M   'P 1'
#
loop_
_entity.id
_entity.type
_entity.pdbx_description
1 polymer ?
#
loop_
_entity_poly.entity_id
_entity_poly.type
_entity_poly.pdbx_seq_one_letter_code
_entity_poly.pdbx_strand_id
1 'polypeptide(L)'
;METVAGVSLMIMYEDESVDVRYLNGSRLQLSPCGCEFLLVKATHPSGHPLQPSESVRQRTRFTISTYKELMVAALAFRNKYASRPYLPEELIPAEHKKPFFSINSDVQWPEWSSSEAELGPGGETIVRSEEGRAALMLSPSGEEFTVKFTCSLSQMQNRHQSFSRDPDGTPGSQQQVGSLIHQTTNNKIKEAHQGRGSRRNESVRSRSCSPRFSSTSQPKPGEMYQSTTVVQHHSCSAYAPMWSYPLCLAHHHWTTRLSKSKDVGAEGAGDSAQAERKLNMSDTSSEQRRSHLPLALPLTCPSPHRHRWKIKDPLAEKEQLDQDLPTELVRVMWCQGVTYRILSGAVSVIEVSPGDGSVIRSNGVLNTYFTHHQPELQSGQVKEVLYHLNNLPPDVLGQAYSIRSIVSRASR
;
A
#
# COMPACT_ATOMS: atom_id res chain seq x y z
N MET A 1 15.79 0.81 -3.76
CA MET A 1 14.89 0.12 -4.71
C MET A 1 15.77 -0.39 -5.82
N GLU A 2 15.99 -1.70 -5.92
CA GLU A 2 16.54 -2.27 -7.15
C GLU A 2 15.54 -1.98 -8.26
N THR A 3 15.96 -1.22 -9.27
CA THR A 3 15.16 -0.93 -10.45
C THR A 3 14.81 -2.25 -11.12
N VAL A 4 13.53 -2.61 -11.09
CA VAL A 4 13.01 -3.73 -11.87
C VAL A 4 13.25 -3.38 -13.33
N ALA A 5 14.17 -4.10 -13.96
CA ALA A 5 14.69 -3.79 -15.28
C ALA A 5 13.53 -3.51 -16.24
N GLY A 6 13.53 -2.33 -16.86
CA GLY A 6 12.54 -1.98 -17.88
C GLY A 6 11.30 -1.21 -17.41
N VAL A 7 11.15 -0.82 -16.14
CA VAL A 7 10.07 0.09 -15.71
C VAL A 7 10.41 1.54 -16.03
N SER A 8 9.51 2.29 -16.66
CA SER A 8 9.66 3.72 -16.93
C SER A 8 8.88 4.60 -15.96
N LEU A 9 7.69 4.15 -15.54
CA LEU A 9 6.75 4.92 -14.71
C LEU A 9 5.88 3.96 -13.88
N MET A 10 5.65 4.29 -12.62
CA MET A 10 4.61 3.67 -11.79
C MET A 10 3.69 4.76 -11.24
N ILE A 11 2.38 4.56 -11.29
CA ILE A 11 1.39 5.48 -10.75
C ILE A 11 0.46 4.67 -9.83
N MET A 12 0.24 5.16 -8.62
CA MET A 12 -0.84 4.74 -7.75
C MET A 12 -1.87 5.87 -7.69
N TYR A 13 -3.13 5.52 -7.93
CA TYR A 13 -4.26 6.46 -7.84
C TYR A 13 -4.83 6.49 -6.42
N GLU A 14 -5.73 7.44 -6.15
CA GLU A 14 -6.39 7.57 -4.85
C GLU A 14 -7.16 6.31 -4.42
N ASP A 15 -7.72 5.55 -5.37
CA ASP A 15 -8.38 4.27 -5.09
C ASP A 15 -7.41 3.10 -4.85
N GLU A 16 -6.10 3.36 -4.78
CA GLU A 16 -5.02 2.38 -4.64
C GLU A 16 -4.87 1.39 -5.81
N SER A 17 -5.52 1.65 -6.95
CA SER A 17 -5.16 1.01 -8.21
C SER A 17 -3.77 1.46 -8.65
N VAL A 18 -3.04 0.57 -9.34
CA VAL A 18 -1.68 0.85 -9.80
C VAL A 18 -1.60 0.69 -11.31
N ASP A 19 -0.87 1.59 -11.96
CA ASP A 19 -0.53 1.55 -13.36
C ASP A 19 0.99 1.61 -13.53
N VAL A 20 1.56 0.59 -14.16
CA VAL A 20 2.99 0.46 -14.42
C VAL A 20 3.22 0.50 -15.92
N ARG A 21 4.08 1.40 -16.37
CA ARG A 21 4.51 1.50 -17.76
C ARG A 21 5.94 1.02 -17.88
N TYR A 22 6.20 0.24 -18.92
CA TYR A 22 7.50 -0.33 -19.20
C TYR A 22 8.12 0.32 -20.44
N LEU A 23 9.45 0.33 -20.51
CA LEU A 23 10.23 0.88 -21.63
C LEU A 23 9.93 0.17 -22.95
N ASN A 24 9.54 -1.10 -22.90
CA ASN A 24 9.15 -1.86 -24.08
C ASN A 24 7.75 -1.47 -24.62
N GLY A 25 7.05 -0.52 -23.98
CA GLY A 25 5.71 -0.09 -24.36
C GLY A 25 4.56 -0.90 -23.75
N SER A 26 4.87 -1.96 -22.99
CA SER A 26 3.84 -2.71 -22.25
C SER A 26 3.33 -1.91 -21.05
N ARG A 27 2.11 -2.24 -20.61
CA ARG A 27 1.44 -1.59 -19.49
C ARG A 27 0.76 -2.60 -18.59
N LEU A 28 1.02 -2.55 -17.29
CA LEU A 28 0.39 -3.39 -16.28
C LEU A 28 -0.50 -2.54 -15.39
N GLN A 29 -1.77 -2.89 -15.29
CA GLN A 29 -2.72 -2.30 -14.36
C GLN A 29 -3.07 -3.30 -13.28
N LEU A 30 -3.07 -2.85 -12.02
CA LEU A 30 -3.43 -3.63 -10.85
C LEU A 30 -4.66 -3.00 -10.21
N SER A 31 -5.65 -3.83 -9.91
CA SER A 31 -6.87 -3.39 -9.23
C SER A 31 -6.60 -2.84 -7.82
N PRO A 32 -7.49 -1.98 -7.30
CA PRO A 32 -7.45 -1.48 -5.92
C PRO A 32 -7.20 -2.55 -4.86
N CYS A 33 -7.83 -3.72 -4.97
CA CYS A 33 -7.66 -4.84 -4.04
C CYS A 33 -6.30 -5.56 -4.14
N GLY A 34 -5.52 -5.30 -5.20
CA GLY A 34 -4.33 -6.08 -5.57
C GLY A 34 -4.63 -7.47 -6.15
N CYS A 35 -5.90 -7.88 -6.21
CA CYS A 35 -6.32 -9.26 -6.44
C CYS A 35 -6.49 -9.64 -7.92
N GLU A 36 -6.67 -8.65 -8.80
CA GLU A 36 -6.70 -8.82 -10.26
C GLU A 36 -5.75 -7.83 -10.93
N PHE A 37 -5.25 -8.20 -12.10
CA PHE A 37 -4.46 -7.34 -12.96
C PHE A 37 -4.86 -7.47 -14.44
N LEU A 38 -4.49 -6.46 -15.22
CA LEU A 38 -4.54 -6.44 -16.67
C LEU A 38 -3.15 -6.06 -17.20
N LEU A 39 -2.52 -6.94 -17.97
CA LEU A 39 -1.30 -6.64 -18.72
C LEU A 39 -1.66 -6.43 -20.19
N VAL A 40 -1.33 -5.26 -20.73
CA VAL A 40 -1.42 -4.96 -22.17
C VAL A 40 -0.01 -4.97 -22.73
N LYS A 41 0.27 -5.84 -23.68
CA LYS A 41 1.58 -5.91 -24.34
C LYS A 41 1.73 -4.79 -25.36
N ALA A 42 2.97 -4.44 -25.65
CA ALA A 42 3.29 -3.47 -26.68
C ALA A 42 2.75 -3.91 -28.05
N THR A 43 2.16 -2.96 -28.78
CA THR A 43 1.71 -3.20 -30.15
C THR A 43 2.93 -3.39 -31.05
N HIS A 44 2.94 -4.46 -31.86
CA HIS A 44 4.04 -4.65 -32.81
C HIS A 44 4.08 -3.48 -33.82
N PRO A 45 5.25 -2.88 -34.10
CA PRO A 45 5.36 -1.76 -35.04
C PRO A 45 4.88 -2.08 -36.46
N SER A 46 4.93 -3.36 -36.84
CA SER A 46 4.45 -3.90 -38.11
C SER A 46 3.03 -4.49 -38.05
N GLY A 47 2.36 -4.38 -36.90
CA GLY A 47 1.00 -4.88 -36.70
C GLY A 47 -0.02 -4.02 -37.43
N HIS A 48 -1.08 -4.66 -37.95
CA HIS A 48 -2.17 -3.95 -38.61
C HIS A 48 -2.86 -3.01 -37.58
N PRO A 49 -3.26 -1.77 -37.94
CA PRO A 49 -3.90 -0.82 -37.01
C PRO A 49 -5.17 -1.33 -36.30
N LEU A 50 -5.90 -2.25 -36.94
CA LEU A 50 -7.08 -2.91 -36.36
C LEU A 50 -6.75 -4.17 -35.53
N GLN A 51 -5.49 -4.56 -35.42
CA GLN A 51 -5.10 -5.73 -34.65
C GLN A 51 -5.27 -5.41 -33.15
N PRO A 52 -6.12 -6.15 -32.42
CA PRO A 52 -6.33 -5.89 -31.00
C PRO A 52 -5.01 -6.07 -30.25
N SER A 53 -4.73 -5.15 -29.34
CA SER A 53 -3.56 -5.25 -28.47
C SER A 53 -3.65 -6.53 -27.64
N GLU A 54 -2.60 -7.36 -27.68
CA GLU A 54 -2.57 -8.58 -26.89
C GLU A 54 -2.61 -8.21 -25.40
N SER A 55 -3.62 -8.72 -24.70
CA SER A 55 -3.81 -8.42 -23.29
C SER A 55 -4.15 -9.67 -22.48
N VAL A 56 -3.70 -9.67 -21.23
CA VAL A 56 -3.91 -10.75 -20.27
C VAL A 56 -4.57 -10.16 -19.04
N ARG A 57 -5.77 -10.65 -18.72
CA ARG A 57 -6.46 -10.36 -17.45
C ARG A 57 -6.50 -11.61 -16.60
N GLN A 58 -6.02 -11.51 -15.36
CA GLN A 58 -5.96 -12.66 -14.46
C GLN A 58 -6.05 -12.23 -13.00
N ARG A 59 -6.41 -13.18 -12.12
CA ARG A 59 -6.20 -13.04 -10.68
C ARG A 59 -4.71 -13.08 -10.34
N THR A 60 -4.27 -12.12 -9.54
CA THR A 60 -2.88 -11.91 -9.16
C THR A 60 -2.23 -13.12 -8.52
N ARG A 61 -2.94 -13.85 -7.65
CA ARG A 61 -2.39 -15.04 -6.96
C ARG A 61 -2.05 -16.20 -7.89
N PHE A 62 -2.63 -16.23 -9.09
CA PHE A 62 -2.40 -17.28 -10.09
C PHE A 62 -1.44 -16.85 -11.20
N THR A 63 -0.77 -15.71 -11.04
CA THR A 63 0.19 -15.21 -12.01
C THR A 63 1.21 -16.28 -12.38
N ILE A 64 1.34 -16.54 -13.68
CA ILE A 64 2.29 -17.51 -14.22
C ILE A 64 3.73 -16.98 -14.13
N SER A 65 4.72 -17.88 -14.21
CA SER A 65 6.15 -17.54 -14.11
C SER A 65 6.57 -16.40 -15.05
N THR A 66 6.01 -16.35 -16.26
CA THR A 66 6.28 -15.30 -17.27
C THR A 66 6.06 -13.87 -16.76
N TYR A 67 5.09 -13.65 -15.88
CA TYR A 67 4.74 -12.31 -15.39
C TYR A 67 5.01 -12.13 -13.89
N LYS A 68 5.61 -13.13 -13.24
CA LYS A 68 5.76 -13.17 -11.79
C LYS A 68 6.58 -11.98 -11.26
N GLU A 69 7.71 -11.68 -11.88
CA GLU A 69 8.58 -10.58 -11.47
C GLU A 69 7.89 -9.21 -11.63
N LEU A 70 7.21 -9.00 -12.75
CA LEU A 70 6.42 -7.79 -13.02
C LEU A 70 5.35 -7.59 -11.94
N MET A 71 4.68 -8.69 -11.54
CA MET A 71 3.64 -8.66 -10.53
C MET A 71 4.19 -8.38 -9.13
N VAL A 72 5.30 -9.03 -8.76
CA VAL A 72 5.98 -8.80 -7.48
C VAL A 72 6.41 -7.34 -7.36
N ALA A 73 6.97 -6.77 -8.44
CA ALA A 73 7.34 -5.37 -8.51
C ALA A 73 6.14 -4.42 -8.31
N ALA A 74 5.05 -4.66 -9.06
CA ALA A 74 3.84 -3.84 -8.97
C ALA A 74 3.18 -3.93 -7.58
N LEU A 75 3.15 -5.13 -6.99
CA LEU A 75 2.65 -5.33 -5.63
C LEU A 75 3.56 -4.69 -4.58
N ALA A 76 4.88 -4.75 -4.74
CA ALA A 76 5.80 -4.07 -3.84
C ALA A 76 5.57 -2.56 -3.85
N PHE A 77 5.42 -1.95 -5.04
CA PHE A 77 5.06 -0.55 -5.17
C PHE A 77 3.69 -0.25 -4.53
N ARG A 78 2.66 -1.05 -4.83
CA ARG A 78 1.33 -0.92 -4.23
C ARG A 78 1.40 -0.98 -2.71
N ASN A 79 1.94 -2.06 -2.17
CA ASN A 79 1.97 -2.33 -0.74
C ASN A 79 2.81 -1.31 0.04
N LYS A 80 3.77 -0.64 -0.61
CA LYS A 80 4.56 0.44 -0.02
C LYS A 80 3.71 1.68 0.32
N TYR A 81 2.68 1.99 -0.47
CA TYR A 81 1.91 3.23 -0.33
C TYR A 81 0.41 3.02 -0.03
N ALA A 82 -0.09 1.80 -0.20
CA ALA A 82 -1.46 1.42 0.13
C ALA A 82 -1.68 1.38 1.65
N SER A 83 -2.91 1.64 2.06
CA SER A 83 -3.38 1.51 3.45
C SER A 83 -3.23 0.08 3.97
N ARG A 84 -3.57 -0.91 3.12
CA ARG A 84 -3.47 -2.34 3.44
C ARG A 84 -2.72 -3.10 2.35
N PRO A 85 -1.79 -4.00 2.73
CA PRO A 85 -1.03 -4.77 1.75
C PRO A 85 -1.87 -5.92 1.18
N TYR A 86 -1.60 -6.33 -0.05
CA TYR A 86 -2.09 -7.58 -0.63
C TYR A 86 -0.92 -8.57 -0.74
N LEU A 87 -1.00 -9.69 -0.04
CA LEU A 87 0.12 -10.60 0.25
C LEU A 87 -0.24 -12.06 -0.07
N PRO A 88 -0.45 -12.42 -1.35
CA PRO A 88 -0.77 -13.79 -1.74
C PRO A 88 0.45 -14.70 -1.52
N GLU A 89 0.25 -15.82 -0.83
CA GLU A 89 1.31 -16.75 -0.43
C GLU A 89 2.16 -17.24 -1.62
N GLU A 90 1.54 -17.40 -2.80
CA GLU A 90 2.18 -17.91 -4.01
C GLU A 90 3.24 -16.96 -4.60
N LEU A 91 3.16 -15.67 -4.26
CA LEU A 91 4.09 -14.64 -4.72
C LEU A 91 5.13 -14.25 -3.67
N ILE A 92 4.99 -14.71 -2.41
CA ILE A 92 5.98 -14.49 -1.36
C ILE A 92 7.05 -15.60 -1.43
N PRO A 93 8.33 -15.27 -1.56
CA PRO A 93 9.41 -16.26 -1.51
C PRO A 93 9.45 -17.02 -0.17
N ALA A 94 9.90 -18.28 -0.18
CA ALA A 94 9.84 -19.14 1.00
C ALA A 94 10.70 -18.60 2.16
N GLU A 95 11.85 -18.03 1.84
CA GLU A 95 12.79 -17.36 2.76
C GLU A 95 12.19 -16.13 3.45
N HIS A 96 11.15 -15.53 2.87
CA HIS A 96 10.46 -14.37 3.43
C HIS A 96 9.21 -14.73 4.23
N LYS A 97 8.86 -16.03 4.28
CA LYS A 97 7.75 -16.54 5.08
C LYS A 97 8.25 -16.89 6.47
N LYS A 98 7.54 -16.39 7.48
CA LYS A 98 7.81 -16.69 8.89
C LYS A 98 6.59 -17.35 9.51
N PRO A 99 6.76 -18.44 10.29
CA PRO A 99 5.68 -18.98 11.08
C PRO A 99 5.20 -17.92 12.08
N PHE A 100 3.90 -17.79 12.23
CA PHE A 100 3.24 -16.78 13.03
C PHE A 100 2.16 -17.44 13.88
N PHE A 101 2.19 -17.18 15.18
CA PHE A 101 1.41 -17.92 16.17
C PHE A 101 0.33 -17.09 16.87
N SER A 102 0.28 -15.79 16.60
CA SER A 102 -0.71 -14.88 17.20
C SER A 102 -1.55 -14.21 16.12
N ILE A 103 -2.85 -14.13 16.31
CA ILE A 103 -3.73 -13.34 15.44
C ILE A 103 -3.68 -11.86 15.84
N ASN A 104 -3.20 -11.55 17.06
CA ASN A 104 -3.16 -10.19 17.55
C ASN A 104 -2.09 -9.36 16.81
N SER A 105 -2.56 -8.37 16.07
CA SER A 105 -1.73 -7.47 15.25
C SER A 105 -1.20 -6.27 16.04
N ASP A 106 -1.51 -6.19 17.32
CA ASP A 106 -1.12 -5.08 18.17
C ASP A 106 0.34 -5.18 18.54
N VAL A 107 1.09 -4.08 18.52
CA VAL A 107 2.46 -4.01 19.01
C VAL A 107 2.59 -2.93 20.07
N GLN A 108 3.50 -3.15 21.02
CA GLN A 108 3.81 -2.20 22.06
C GLN A 108 5.09 -1.44 21.72
N TRP A 109 5.06 -0.11 21.84
CA TRP A 109 6.24 0.74 21.67
C TRP A 109 6.85 1.11 23.04
N PRO A 110 8.19 1.29 23.10
CA PRO A 110 8.87 1.59 24.34
C PRO A 110 8.41 2.93 24.94
N GLU A 111 8.62 3.09 26.24
CA GLU A 111 8.43 4.36 26.92
C GLU A 111 9.54 5.34 26.54
N TRP A 112 9.29 6.64 26.70
CA TRP A 112 10.28 7.68 26.38
C TRP A 112 11.58 7.53 27.18
N SER A 113 11.48 7.11 28.44
CA SER A 113 12.60 6.92 29.36
C SER A 113 13.45 5.68 29.05
N SER A 114 12.84 4.64 28.48
CA SER A 114 13.50 3.37 28.14
C SER A 114 13.77 3.21 26.64
N SER A 115 13.29 4.15 25.82
CA SER A 115 13.48 4.11 24.38
C SER A 115 14.91 4.46 24.02
N GLU A 116 15.59 3.50 23.39
CA GLU A 116 16.82 3.73 22.66
C GLU A 116 16.50 3.75 21.15
N ALA A 117 17.05 4.74 20.44
CA ALA A 117 16.96 4.82 18.99
C ALA A 117 18.28 4.42 18.35
N GLU A 118 18.21 3.57 17.34
CA GLU A 118 19.36 3.20 16.52
C GLU A 118 19.55 4.23 15.40
N LEU A 119 20.80 4.43 14.98
CA LEU A 119 21.13 5.21 13.79
C LEU A 119 21.26 4.26 12.60
N GLY A 120 20.43 4.47 11.58
CA GLY A 120 20.51 3.73 10.32
C GLY A 120 21.74 4.13 9.50
N PRO A 121 22.18 3.27 8.56
CA PRO A 121 23.34 3.55 7.71
C PRO A 121 23.13 4.75 6.78
N GLY A 122 21.89 5.11 6.47
CA GLY A 122 21.54 6.29 5.69
C GLY A 122 21.30 7.55 6.54
N GLY A 123 21.53 7.48 7.86
CA GLY A 123 21.25 8.57 8.79
C GLY A 123 19.84 8.53 9.39
N GLU A 124 19.09 7.44 9.19
CA GLU A 124 17.73 7.31 9.70
C GLU A 124 17.69 7.19 11.23
N THR A 125 16.62 7.65 11.86
CA THR A 125 16.34 7.40 13.28
C THR A 125 15.41 6.21 13.41
N ILE A 126 15.88 5.11 14.00
CA ILE A 126 15.13 3.85 14.05
C ILE A 126 14.66 3.58 15.47
N VAL A 127 13.35 3.43 15.64
CA VAL A 127 12.71 2.97 16.89
C VAL A 127 12.02 1.63 16.60
N ARG A 128 12.12 0.67 17.52
CA ARG A 128 11.50 -0.66 17.39
C ARG A 128 10.41 -0.87 18.45
N SER A 129 9.39 -1.65 18.10
CA SER A 129 8.44 -2.18 19.07
C SER A 129 9.17 -3.12 20.04
N GLU A 130 8.67 -3.23 21.27
CA GLU A 130 9.24 -4.10 22.32
C GLU A 130 9.37 -5.55 21.86
N GLU A 131 8.44 -6.05 21.05
CA GLU A 131 8.46 -7.43 20.54
C GLU A 131 9.27 -7.59 19.24
N GLY A 132 9.88 -6.53 18.72
CA GLY A 132 10.61 -6.52 17.45
C GLY A 132 9.76 -6.81 16.20
N ARG A 133 8.42 -6.76 16.31
CA ARG A 133 7.50 -7.02 15.18
C ARG A 133 7.29 -5.81 14.27
N ALA A 134 7.61 -4.61 14.75
CA ALA A 134 7.57 -3.38 13.98
C ALA A 134 8.80 -2.49 14.25
N ALA A 135 9.18 -1.71 13.26
CA ALA A 135 10.21 -0.68 13.36
C ALA A 135 9.76 0.55 12.56
N LEU A 136 9.91 1.73 13.16
CA LEU A 136 9.72 3.01 12.49
C LEU A 136 11.10 3.61 12.23
N MET A 137 11.34 4.04 10.99
CA MET A 137 12.58 4.61 10.52
C MET A 137 12.29 6.01 9.98
N LEU A 138 12.60 7.03 10.77
CA LEU A 138 12.48 8.43 10.37
C LEU A 138 13.65 8.81 9.47
N SER A 139 13.36 9.42 8.32
CA SER A 139 14.38 9.87 7.37
C SER A 139 15.34 10.90 8.00
N PRO A 140 16.54 11.07 7.43
CA PRO A 140 17.51 12.04 7.94
C PRO A 140 17.00 13.49 7.88
N SER A 141 16.17 13.82 6.88
CA SER A 141 15.51 15.13 6.75
C SER A 141 14.43 15.36 7.81
N GLY A 142 13.90 14.30 8.43
CA GLY A 142 12.79 14.37 9.37
C GLY A 142 11.41 14.53 8.71
N GLU A 143 11.33 14.55 7.38
CA GLU A 143 10.10 14.91 6.65
C GLU A 143 9.27 13.72 6.18
N GLU A 144 9.89 12.55 6.08
CA GLU A 144 9.24 11.29 5.73
C GLU A 144 9.73 10.15 6.63
N PHE A 145 8.94 9.09 6.72
CA PHE A 145 9.33 7.91 7.49
C PHE A 145 8.87 6.62 6.81
N THR A 146 9.58 5.55 7.12
CA THR A 146 9.26 4.20 6.67
C THR A 146 8.96 3.32 7.87
N VAL A 147 7.91 2.52 7.78
CA VAL A 147 7.58 1.51 8.78
C VAL A 147 7.81 0.12 8.20
N LYS A 148 8.48 -0.73 8.96
CA LYS A 148 8.70 -2.14 8.64
C LYS A 148 7.98 -2.96 9.70
N PHE A 149 7.03 -3.81 9.30
CA PHE A 149 6.24 -4.59 10.25
C PHE A 149 5.93 -6.00 9.76
N THR A 150 5.61 -6.89 10.70
CA THR A 150 5.18 -8.26 10.41
C THR A 150 3.69 -8.29 10.13
N CYS A 151 3.29 -8.87 9.00
CA CYS A 151 1.89 -8.97 8.58
C CYS A 151 1.56 -10.42 8.19
N SER A 152 0.39 -10.89 8.62
CA SER A 152 -0.19 -12.16 8.15
C SER A 152 -0.41 -12.13 6.65
N LEU A 153 -0.23 -13.27 5.99
CA LEU A 153 -0.51 -13.39 4.55
C LEU A 153 -2.01 -13.20 4.24
N SER A 154 -2.31 -12.84 2.99
CA SER A 154 -3.69 -12.76 2.52
C SER A 154 -4.36 -14.13 2.59
N GLN A 155 -5.53 -14.20 3.22
CA GLN A 155 -6.29 -15.44 3.39
C GLN A 155 -7.61 -15.41 2.60
N MET A 156 -8.17 -16.59 2.37
CA MET A 156 -9.57 -16.73 1.99
C MET A 156 -10.42 -16.29 3.18
N GLN A 157 -11.44 -15.46 2.97
CA GLN A 157 -12.40 -15.16 4.02
C GLN A 157 -13.17 -16.44 4.38
N ASN A 158 -12.76 -17.12 5.45
CA ASN A 158 -13.64 -18.06 6.11
C ASN A 158 -14.77 -17.25 6.75
N ARG A 159 -16.00 -17.60 6.41
CA ARG A 159 -17.25 -16.92 6.76
C ARG A 159 -17.61 -17.05 8.25
N HIS A 160 -16.60 -17.09 9.13
CA HIS A 160 -16.68 -17.40 10.56
C HIS A 160 -16.03 -16.34 11.46
N GLN A 161 -15.86 -15.10 11.00
CA GLN A 161 -15.71 -13.98 11.93
C GLN A 161 -17.10 -13.51 12.36
N SER A 162 -17.65 -14.26 13.32
CA SER A 162 -18.79 -13.84 14.12
C SER A 162 -18.49 -12.51 14.79
N PHE A 163 -19.39 -11.56 14.62
CA PHE A 163 -19.50 -10.30 15.36
C PHE A 163 -19.05 -10.49 16.82
N SER A 164 -17.97 -9.80 17.22
CA SER A 164 -17.67 -9.58 18.62
C SER A 164 -18.81 -8.73 19.19
N ARG A 165 -19.63 -9.39 20.00
CA ARG A 165 -20.79 -8.84 20.70
C ARG A 165 -20.26 -8.06 21.91
N ASP A 166 -20.60 -6.78 21.99
CA ASP A 166 -20.38 -5.98 23.21
C ASP A 166 -21.12 -6.63 24.40
N PRO A 167 -20.49 -6.72 25.59
CA PRO A 167 -21.17 -7.07 26.83
C PRO A 167 -21.48 -5.79 27.62
N ASP A 168 -22.73 -5.32 27.62
CA ASP A 168 -23.46 -4.94 28.84
C ASP A 168 -24.83 -4.25 28.59
N GLY A 169 -25.87 -4.85 29.20
CA GLY A 169 -27.18 -4.27 29.60
C GLY A 169 -28.20 -3.91 28.49
N THR A 170 -29.45 -4.40 28.43
CA THR A 170 -30.40 -4.99 29.40
C THR A 170 -31.59 -5.59 28.60
N PRO A 171 -32.33 -6.62 29.08
CA PRO A 171 -33.14 -7.51 28.24
C PRO A 171 -34.59 -7.03 28.05
N GLY A 172 -35.16 -7.27 26.86
CA GLY A 172 -36.57 -6.99 26.59
C GLY A 172 -37.14 -7.67 25.34
N SER A 173 -37.96 -8.69 25.57
CA SER A 173 -38.92 -9.36 24.67
C SER A 173 -38.40 -10.30 23.57
N GLN A 174 -38.78 -11.57 23.78
CA GLN A 174 -38.76 -12.70 22.87
C GLN A 174 -39.66 -12.47 21.65
N GLN A 175 -39.23 -12.92 20.47
CA GLN A 175 -40.04 -13.84 19.66
C GLN A 175 -39.15 -14.61 18.69
N GLN A 176 -38.85 -15.86 19.07
CA GLN A 176 -38.49 -16.94 18.17
C GLN A 176 -39.76 -17.43 17.48
N VAL A 177 -39.80 -17.46 16.15
CA VAL A 177 -40.42 -18.52 15.31
C VAL A 177 -39.71 -18.37 13.95
N GLY A 178 -38.96 -19.32 13.41
CA GLY A 178 -39.34 -20.70 13.15
C GLY A 178 -39.68 -20.82 11.66
N SER A 179 -38.78 -21.44 10.90
CA SER A 179 -38.96 -21.85 9.50
C SER A 179 -40.21 -22.73 9.33
N LEU A 180 -41.04 -22.48 8.30
CA LEU A 180 -41.48 -23.45 7.27
C LEU A 180 -42.70 -22.92 6.48
N ILE A 181 -42.58 -23.02 5.14
CA ILE A 181 -43.58 -23.50 4.15
C ILE A 181 -45.02 -22.98 4.23
N HIS A 182 -45.50 -22.37 3.13
CA HIS A 182 -46.82 -22.71 2.57
C HIS A 182 -46.87 -22.50 1.04
N GLN A 183 -46.95 -23.62 0.31
CA GLN A 183 -47.70 -23.68 -0.94
C GLN A 183 -49.19 -23.61 -0.60
N THR A 184 -50.01 -22.97 -1.44
CA THR A 184 -51.25 -23.50 -2.07
C THR A 184 -52.04 -22.35 -2.68
N THR A 185 -52.32 -22.40 -3.98
CA THR A 185 -53.68 -22.22 -4.53
C THR A 185 -53.75 -22.91 -5.89
N ASN A 186 -54.64 -23.91 -5.95
CA ASN A 186 -55.03 -24.67 -7.13
C ASN A 186 -55.78 -23.80 -8.15
N ASN A 187 -55.67 -24.15 -9.44
CA ASN A 187 -56.84 -24.15 -10.32
C ASN A 187 -56.75 -25.30 -11.35
N LYS A 188 -57.83 -26.10 -11.36
CA LYS A 188 -58.10 -27.28 -12.19
C LYS A 188 -58.39 -26.90 -13.65
N ILE A 189 -57.84 -27.66 -14.61
CA ILE A 189 -58.53 -28.04 -15.87
C ILE A 189 -58.14 -29.48 -16.30
N LYS A 190 -59.17 -30.35 -16.30
CA LYS A 190 -59.57 -31.54 -17.11
C LYS A 190 -58.55 -32.33 -17.97
N GLU A 191 -58.49 -33.66 -17.80
CA GLU A 191 -58.98 -34.78 -18.68
C GLU A 191 -58.20 -34.94 -20.00
N ALA A 192 -57.88 -36.10 -20.60
CA ALA A 192 -57.87 -37.53 -20.30
C ALA A 192 -57.12 -38.21 -21.49
N HIS A 193 -56.81 -39.51 -21.35
CA HIS A 193 -56.51 -40.51 -22.40
C HIS A 193 -55.05 -40.90 -22.75
N GLN A 194 -54.78 -42.16 -22.39
CA GLN A 194 -54.20 -43.28 -23.17
C GLN A 194 -52.74 -43.24 -23.67
N GLY A 195 -52.01 -44.36 -23.45
CA GLY A 195 -50.82 -44.67 -24.26
C GLY A 195 -49.76 -45.59 -23.66
N ARG A 196 -50.01 -46.90 -23.73
CA ARG A 196 -49.18 -48.08 -23.44
C ARG A 196 -47.81 -48.12 -24.18
N GLY A 197 -46.74 -48.63 -23.55
CA GLY A 197 -45.53 -49.18 -24.22
C GLY A 197 -44.19 -48.90 -23.50
N SER A 198 -43.70 -49.78 -22.62
CA SER A 198 -42.66 -50.82 -22.86
C SER A 198 -41.20 -50.34 -23.12
N ARG A 199 -40.38 -50.49 -22.08
CA ARG A 199 -38.94 -50.84 -21.99
C ARG A 199 -37.97 -50.40 -23.12
N ARG A 200 -36.92 -49.65 -22.73
CA ARG A 200 -35.51 -50.11 -22.81
C ARG A 200 -34.55 -49.18 -22.06
N ASN A 201 -33.60 -49.80 -21.38
CA ASN A 201 -32.46 -49.18 -20.71
C ASN A 201 -31.58 -48.42 -21.71
N GLU A 202 -31.20 -47.19 -21.39
CA GLU A 202 -29.92 -46.61 -21.81
C GLU A 202 -29.58 -45.42 -20.91
N SER A 203 -28.47 -45.54 -20.18
CA SER A 203 -27.95 -44.54 -19.26
C SER A 203 -27.28 -43.41 -20.03
N VAL A 204 -27.99 -42.28 -20.17
CA VAL A 204 -27.40 -41.04 -20.68
C VAL A 204 -26.43 -40.48 -19.64
N ARG A 205 -25.14 -40.63 -19.94
CA ARG A 205 -24.03 -39.96 -19.26
C ARG A 205 -24.24 -38.45 -19.27
N SER A 206 -24.62 -37.88 -18.14
CA SER A 206 -24.48 -36.45 -17.88
C SER A 206 -23.01 -36.14 -17.62
N ARG A 207 -22.36 -35.45 -18.58
CA ARG A 207 -21.05 -34.83 -18.38
C ARG A 207 -21.22 -33.60 -17.48
N SER A 208 -21.13 -33.80 -16.18
CA SER A 208 -20.90 -32.74 -15.20
C SER A 208 -19.59 -33.04 -14.45
N CYS A 209 -18.48 -32.49 -14.93
CA CYS A 209 -17.22 -32.51 -14.20
C CYS A 209 -17.27 -31.47 -13.08
N SER A 210 -17.74 -31.88 -11.90
CA SER A 210 -17.47 -31.19 -10.63
C SER A 210 -16.34 -31.94 -9.92
N PRO A 211 -15.24 -31.30 -9.51
CA PRO A 211 -14.25 -31.96 -8.67
C PRO A 211 -14.89 -32.28 -7.32
N ARG A 212 -15.07 -33.58 -7.04
CA ARG A 212 -15.42 -34.07 -5.71
C ARG A 212 -14.21 -33.87 -4.80
N PHE A 213 -14.23 -32.86 -3.95
CA PHE A 213 -13.32 -32.81 -2.81
C PHE A 213 -13.78 -33.86 -1.80
N SER A 214 -12.90 -34.81 -1.51
CA SER A 214 -13.03 -35.75 -0.40
C SER A 214 -13.06 -34.96 0.92
N SER A 215 -14.24 -34.83 1.50
CA SER A 215 -14.45 -34.27 2.83
C SER A 215 -14.14 -35.32 3.91
N THR A 216 -12.89 -35.38 4.35
CA THR A 216 -12.50 -36.03 5.61
C THR A 216 -11.21 -35.42 6.15
N SER A 217 -11.32 -34.28 6.83
CA SER A 217 -10.41 -33.93 7.92
C SER A 217 -11.09 -32.93 8.83
N GLN A 218 -11.27 -33.32 10.09
CA GLN A 218 -11.55 -32.37 11.15
C GLN A 218 -10.38 -31.39 11.29
N PRO A 219 -10.61 -30.12 11.68
CA PRO A 219 -9.53 -29.19 11.92
C PRO A 219 -8.71 -29.67 13.12
N LYS A 220 -7.43 -29.97 12.88
CA LYS A 220 -6.44 -30.19 13.95
C LYS A 220 -6.17 -28.85 14.66
N PRO A 221 -5.91 -28.85 15.99
CA PRO A 221 -5.51 -27.64 16.68
C PRO A 221 -4.07 -27.28 16.30
N GLY A 222 -3.89 -26.13 15.65
CA GLY A 222 -2.59 -25.58 15.28
C GLY A 222 -2.44 -25.25 13.78
N GLU A 223 -3.33 -24.43 13.22
CA GLU A 223 -3.01 -23.76 11.95
C GLU A 223 -1.85 -22.80 12.21
N MET A 224 -0.64 -23.15 11.77
CA MET A 224 0.47 -22.23 11.72
C MET A 224 0.12 -21.14 10.71
N TYR A 225 -0.22 -19.95 11.18
CA TYR A 225 -0.36 -18.81 10.29
C TYR A 225 1.01 -18.48 9.71
N GLN A 226 1.04 -18.09 8.44
CA GLN A 226 2.26 -17.54 7.84
C GLN A 226 2.18 -16.02 7.86
N SER A 227 3.33 -15.40 8.06
CA SER A 227 3.52 -13.96 7.98
C SER A 227 4.70 -13.62 7.10
N THR A 228 4.75 -12.36 6.67
CA THR A 228 5.92 -11.80 6.01
C THR A 228 6.15 -10.37 6.50
N THR A 229 7.28 -9.80 6.12
CA THR A 229 7.61 -8.42 6.45
C THR A 229 7.09 -7.49 5.37
N VAL A 230 6.39 -6.44 5.79
CA VAL A 230 5.87 -5.37 4.93
C VAL A 230 6.63 -4.09 5.23
N VAL A 231 6.90 -3.33 4.18
CA VAL A 231 7.50 -1.99 4.27
C VAL A 231 6.51 -1.00 3.70
N GLN A 232 6.06 -0.05 4.51
CA GLN A 232 5.22 1.07 4.09
C GLN A 232 5.96 2.39 4.28
N HIS A 233 5.65 3.35 3.42
CA HIS A 233 6.31 4.65 3.42
C HIS A 233 5.28 5.77 3.54
N HIS A 234 5.57 6.72 4.41
CA HIS A 234 4.65 7.76 4.83
C HIS A 234 5.32 9.14 4.83
N SER A 235 4.50 10.18 4.67
CA SER A 235 4.90 11.56 4.94
C SER A 235 4.72 11.84 6.44
N CYS A 236 5.60 12.62 7.05
CA CYS A 236 5.37 13.13 8.41
C CYS A 236 4.18 14.10 8.48
N SER A 237 3.71 14.63 7.34
CA SER A 237 2.54 15.52 7.29
C SER A 237 1.21 14.80 7.04
N ALA A 238 1.24 13.54 6.60
CA ALA A 238 0.03 12.76 6.33
C ALA A 238 0.27 11.27 6.59
N TYR A 239 -0.22 10.78 7.73
CA TYR A 239 -0.05 9.40 8.16
C TYR A 239 -1.24 8.92 9.02
N ALA A 240 -1.37 7.60 9.17
CA ALA A 240 -2.43 7.00 9.98
C ALA A 240 -2.14 7.20 11.49
N PRO A 241 -3.15 7.55 12.33
CA PRO A 241 -2.95 7.88 13.74
C PRO A 241 -2.21 6.82 14.56
N MET A 242 -2.31 5.55 14.17
CA MET A 242 -1.57 4.43 14.76
C MET A 242 -0.04 4.62 14.78
N TRP A 243 0.52 5.44 13.90
CA TRP A 243 1.96 5.72 13.85
C TRP A 243 2.37 6.97 14.64
N SER A 244 1.42 7.69 15.25
CA SER A 244 1.70 8.96 15.93
C SER A 244 2.70 8.80 17.07
N TYR A 245 2.46 7.84 17.96
CA TYR A 245 3.35 7.61 19.11
C TYR A 245 4.78 7.23 18.71
N PRO A 246 5.02 6.20 17.87
CA PRO A 246 6.38 5.87 17.45
C PRO A 246 7.04 6.96 16.61
N LEU A 247 6.28 7.74 15.86
CA LEU A 247 6.82 8.90 15.12
C LEU A 247 7.29 10.00 16.08
N CYS A 248 6.51 10.31 17.12
CA CYS A 248 6.92 11.26 18.16
C CYS A 248 8.20 10.82 18.88
N LEU A 249 8.31 9.53 19.23
CA LEU A 249 9.54 8.95 19.78
C LEU A 249 10.73 9.14 18.83
N ALA A 250 10.58 8.81 17.55
CA ALA A 250 11.65 8.96 16.57
C ALA A 250 12.05 10.42 16.39
N HIS A 251 11.10 11.36 16.33
CA HIS A 251 11.39 12.79 16.25
C HIS A 251 12.12 13.32 17.48
N HIS A 252 11.78 12.82 18.68
CA HIS A 252 12.48 13.21 19.90
C HIS A 252 13.96 12.84 19.84
N HIS A 253 14.26 11.59 19.47
CA HIS A 253 15.62 11.11 19.29
C HIS A 253 16.35 11.87 18.18
N TRP A 254 15.69 12.08 17.05
CA TRP A 254 16.23 12.85 15.92
C TRP A 254 16.60 14.28 16.32
N THR A 255 15.69 15.00 16.99
CA THR A 255 15.90 16.38 17.46
C THR A 255 17.02 16.46 18.51
N THR A 256 17.06 15.49 19.43
CA THR A 256 18.11 15.42 20.46
C THR A 256 19.48 15.24 19.81
N ARG A 257 19.58 14.40 18.77
CA ARG A 257 20.84 14.24 18.01
C ARG A 257 21.25 15.51 17.28
N LEU A 258 20.32 16.19 16.61
CA LEU A 258 20.54 17.48 15.96
C LEU A 258 21.06 18.54 16.94
N SER A 259 20.54 18.57 18.18
CA SER A 259 20.99 19.52 19.20
C SER A 259 22.41 19.23 19.72
N LYS A 260 22.73 17.95 19.99
CA LYS A 260 24.07 17.55 20.47
C LYS A 260 25.20 17.86 19.48
N SER A 261 24.91 17.89 18.19
CA SER A 261 25.88 18.30 17.15
C SER A 261 26.27 19.78 17.24
N LYS A 262 25.36 20.65 17.72
CA LYS A 262 25.62 22.10 17.81
C LYS A 262 26.57 22.48 18.95
N ASP A 263 26.62 21.71 20.03
CA ASP A 263 27.39 22.05 21.25
C ASP A 263 28.88 21.68 21.19
N VAL A 264 29.37 21.08 20.11
CA VAL A 264 30.81 20.77 19.94
C VAL A 264 31.62 22.02 19.50
N GLY A 265 30.98 23.18 19.30
CA GLY A 265 31.62 24.40 18.79
C GLY A 265 31.37 25.70 19.56
N ALA A 266 30.67 25.70 20.69
CA ALA A 266 30.38 26.93 21.43
C ALA A 266 30.42 26.72 22.95
N GLU A 267 31.58 26.96 23.56
CA GLU A 267 31.61 27.38 24.97
C GLU A 267 30.97 28.77 25.07
N GLY A 268 29.79 28.86 25.67
CA GLY A 268 29.23 30.16 26.06
C GLY A 268 27.71 30.24 26.09
N ALA A 269 27.16 30.09 27.29
CA ALA A 269 25.91 30.71 27.79
C ALA A 269 24.68 30.70 26.87
N GLY A 270 23.76 29.78 27.15
CA GLY A 270 22.41 29.76 26.56
C GLY A 270 21.37 28.98 27.36
N ASP A 271 21.53 28.85 28.67
CA ASP A 271 20.52 28.27 29.57
C ASP A 271 19.33 29.24 29.73
N SER A 272 18.46 29.33 28.72
CA SER A 272 17.15 29.98 28.93
C SER A 272 16.05 29.60 27.95
N ALA A 273 16.34 28.95 26.81
CA ALA A 273 15.29 28.59 25.83
C ALA A 273 14.89 27.09 25.85
N GLN A 274 15.64 26.25 26.58
CA GLN A 274 15.42 24.80 26.63
C GLN A 274 14.34 24.38 27.65
N ALA A 275 13.89 25.31 28.50
CA ALA A 275 12.92 25.03 29.56
C ALA A 275 11.45 25.06 29.08
N GLU A 276 11.13 25.77 28.00
CA GLU A 276 9.72 26.02 27.61
C GLU A 276 9.10 24.97 26.68
N ARG A 277 9.91 24.08 26.06
CA ARG A 277 9.42 22.97 25.22
C ARG A 277 9.54 21.59 25.87
N LYS A 278 9.85 21.57 27.17
CA LYS A 278 9.68 20.41 28.06
C LYS A 278 8.17 20.26 28.38
N LEU A 279 7.34 20.14 27.34
CA LEU A 279 5.95 19.78 27.53
C LEU A 279 5.91 18.43 28.24
N ASN A 280 5.19 18.39 29.35
CA ASN A 280 4.86 17.21 30.15
C ASN A 280 4.65 15.95 29.29
N MET A 281 5.66 15.09 29.15
CA MET A 281 5.60 13.86 28.34
C MET A 281 6.01 12.62 29.15
N SER A 282 5.85 12.67 30.47
CA SER A 282 6.25 11.59 31.38
C SER A 282 5.09 10.71 31.85
N ASP A 283 3.91 10.75 31.20
CA ASP A 283 2.78 9.92 31.61
C ASP A 283 1.86 9.52 30.44
N THR A 284 2.45 8.97 29.37
CA THR A 284 1.66 8.30 28.32
C THR A 284 1.24 6.91 28.78
N SER A 285 -0.08 6.68 28.88
CA SER A 285 -0.63 5.39 29.25
C SER A 285 -0.21 4.29 28.28
N SER A 286 -0.14 3.04 28.77
CA SER A 286 0.25 1.87 27.96
C SER A 286 -0.57 1.73 26.67
N GLU A 287 -1.86 2.09 26.71
CA GLU A 287 -2.75 2.03 25.54
C GLU A 287 -2.35 3.03 24.44
N GLN A 288 -1.86 4.21 24.79
CA GLN A 288 -1.41 5.20 23.79
C GLN A 288 -0.11 4.78 23.09
N ARG A 289 0.63 3.84 23.70
CA ARG A 289 1.86 3.25 23.16
C ARG A 289 1.58 2.02 22.28
N ARG A 290 0.32 1.62 22.11
CA ARG A 290 -0.06 0.46 21.30
C ARG A 290 -0.41 0.89 19.88
N SER A 291 0.06 0.14 18.90
CA SER A 291 -0.31 0.32 17.49
C SER A 291 -0.91 -0.96 16.92
N HIS A 292 -2.08 -0.84 16.29
CA HIS A 292 -2.73 -1.95 15.58
C HIS A 292 -2.15 -2.12 14.17
N LEU A 293 -1.29 -3.11 13.93
CA LEU A 293 -0.62 -3.26 12.63
C LEU A 293 -1.61 -3.49 11.47
N PRO A 294 -1.33 -2.98 10.26
CA PRO A 294 -2.22 -3.14 9.12
C PRO A 294 -2.41 -4.61 8.73
N LEU A 295 -3.65 -5.02 8.54
CA LEU A 295 -4.00 -6.37 8.09
C LEU A 295 -3.93 -6.49 6.56
N ALA A 296 -3.44 -7.63 6.07
CA ALA A 296 -3.49 -7.93 4.65
C ALA A 296 -4.93 -7.97 4.11
N LEU A 297 -5.09 -7.58 2.85
CA LEU A 297 -6.34 -7.69 2.11
C LEU A 297 -6.70 -9.17 1.83
N PRO A 298 -7.99 -9.52 1.71
CA PRO A 298 -8.40 -10.89 1.41
C PRO A 298 -7.96 -11.33 0.01
N LEU A 299 -7.76 -12.64 -0.18
CA LEU A 299 -7.40 -13.22 -1.50
C LEU A 299 -8.50 -13.08 -2.57
N THR A 300 -9.74 -12.82 -2.15
CA THR A 300 -10.88 -12.66 -3.04
C THR A 300 -11.47 -11.27 -2.92
N CYS A 301 -11.70 -10.60 -4.05
CA CYS A 301 -12.45 -9.36 -4.07
C CYS A 301 -13.96 -9.65 -4.10
N PRO A 302 -14.76 -8.96 -3.26
CA PRO A 302 -16.21 -9.12 -3.26
C PRO A 302 -16.89 -8.45 -4.47
N SER A 303 -16.20 -7.59 -5.22
CA SER A 303 -16.79 -6.81 -6.31
C SER A 303 -15.82 -6.62 -7.51
N PRO A 304 -15.32 -7.71 -8.13
CA PRO A 304 -14.36 -7.62 -9.24
C PRO A 304 -14.93 -6.94 -10.49
N HIS A 305 -16.26 -6.91 -10.62
CA HIS A 305 -16.96 -6.21 -11.69
C HIS A 305 -16.89 -4.68 -11.56
N ARG A 306 -16.49 -4.14 -10.40
CA ARG A 306 -16.31 -2.69 -10.18
C ARG A 306 -14.90 -2.20 -10.54
N HIS A 307 -13.97 -3.10 -10.84
CA HIS A 307 -12.63 -2.72 -11.27
C HIS A 307 -12.71 -2.04 -12.65
N ARG A 308 -12.15 -0.83 -12.74
CA ARG A 308 -12.05 -0.07 -13.98
C ARG A 308 -10.69 -0.32 -14.62
N TRP A 309 -10.68 -0.57 -15.93
CA TRP A 309 -9.46 -0.85 -16.68
C TRP A 309 -9.32 0.14 -17.82
N LYS A 310 -8.17 0.79 -17.93
CA LYS A 310 -7.86 1.78 -18.97
C LYS A 310 -7.26 1.08 -20.18
N ILE A 311 -8.10 0.58 -21.07
CA ILE A 311 -7.67 0.06 -22.37
C ILE A 311 -7.78 1.21 -23.36
N LYS A 312 -6.67 1.65 -23.97
CA LYS A 312 -6.72 2.69 -25.01
C LYS A 312 -7.46 2.14 -26.23
N ASP A 313 -8.40 2.90 -26.76
CA ASP A 313 -9.03 2.60 -28.05
C ASP A 313 -7.98 2.76 -29.16
N PRO A 314 -7.76 1.74 -30.02
CA PRO A 314 -6.85 1.85 -31.17
C PRO A 314 -7.15 3.02 -32.12
N LEU A 315 -8.37 3.57 -32.08
CA LEU A 315 -8.85 4.62 -32.98
C LEU A 315 -8.66 6.05 -32.46
N ALA A 316 -8.23 6.25 -31.20
CA ALA A 316 -7.97 7.58 -30.66
C ALA A 316 -6.68 8.16 -31.25
N GLU A 317 -6.81 9.19 -32.09
CA GLU A 317 -5.69 9.81 -32.80
C GLU A 317 -4.60 10.37 -31.87
N LYS A 318 -3.36 10.24 -32.37
CA LYS A 318 -2.09 10.62 -31.73
C LYS A 318 -1.99 12.12 -31.47
N GLU A 319 -2.23 12.54 -30.23
CA GLU A 319 -1.59 13.74 -29.66
C GLU A 319 -0.62 13.28 -28.58
N GLN A 320 0.59 12.92 -29.03
CA GLN A 320 1.60 12.17 -28.28
C GLN A 320 2.33 12.94 -27.17
N LEU A 321 1.83 14.11 -26.74
CA LEU A 321 2.47 14.86 -25.66
C LEU A 321 1.51 15.30 -24.53
N ASP A 322 0.24 15.62 -24.82
CA ASP A 322 -0.72 16.08 -23.82
C ASP A 322 -1.68 14.98 -23.31
N GLN A 323 -1.79 13.84 -24.00
CA GLN A 323 -2.69 12.74 -23.59
C GLN A 323 -2.11 11.80 -22.51
N ASP A 324 -0.95 12.13 -21.94
CA ASP A 324 -0.27 11.27 -20.96
C ASP A 324 -0.56 11.64 -19.50
N LEU A 325 -1.36 12.69 -19.29
CA LEU A 325 -1.79 13.11 -17.96
C LEU A 325 -2.91 12.19 -17.43
N PRO A 326 -2.77 11.65 -16.22
CA PRO A 326 -3.80 10.82 -15.62
C PRO A 326 -5.09 11.64 -15.39
N THR A 327 -6.19 11.20 -15.99
CA THR A 327 -7.54 11.78 -15.79
C THR A 327 -8.09 11.53 -14.37
N GLU A 328 -7.51 10.56 -13.67
CA GLU A 328 -7.87 10.19 -12.31
C GLU A 328 -6.87 10.76 -11.31
N LEU A 329 -7.34 11.07 -10.11
CA LEU A 329 -6.51 11.65 -9.05
C LEU A 329 -5.37 10.69 -8.68
N VAL A 330 -4.14 11.18 -8.90
CA VAL A 330 -2.91 10.48 -8.54
C VAL A 330 -2.66 10.65 -7.06
N ARG A 331 -2.25 9.57 -6.40
CA ARG A 331 -1.79 9.58 -5.01
C ARG A 331 -0.26 9.53 -4.93
N VAL A 332 0.36 8.64 -5.70
CA VAL A 332 1.82 8.49 -5.78
C VAL A 332 2.24 8.22 -7.21
N MET A 333 3.33 8.84 -7.65
CA MET A 333 3.99 8.57 -8.92
C MET A 333 5.47 8.28 -8.67
N TRP A 334 6.02 7.28 -9.33
CA TRP A 334 7.46 7.04 -9.37
C TRP A 334 7.95 7.09 -10.82
N CYS A 335 8.96 7.92 -11.08
CA CYS A 335 9.54 8.08 -12.41
C CYS A 335 11.03 8.36 -12.28
N GLN A 336 11.85 7.58 -13.01
CA GLN A 336 13.31 7.79 -13.09
C GLN A 336 13.99 7.89 -11.72
N GLY A 337 13.60 7.05 -10.76
CA GLY A 337 14.16 7.03 -9.41
C GLY A 337 13.51 8.01 -8.42
N VAL A 338 12.74 8.99 -8.89
CA VAL A 338 12.11 10.01 -8.05
C VAL A 338 10.67 9.62 -7.73
N THR A 339 10.28 9.74 -6.45
CA THR A 339 8.89 9.54 -5.99
C THR A 339 8.22 10.89 -5.80
N TYR A 340 7.02 11.06 -6.35
CA TYR A 340 6.13 12.20 -6.17
C TYR A 340 4.89 11.71 -5.44
N ARG A 341 4.46 12.39 -4.40
CA ARG A 341 3.28 12.06 -3.59
C ARG A 341 2.40 13.28 -3.50
N ILE A 342 1.11 13.09 -3.77
CA ILE A 342 0.09 14.11 -3.57
C ILE A 342 -0.52 13.87 -2.18
N LEU A 343 -0.33 14.83 -1.29
CA LEU A 343 -0.87 14.85 0.05
C LEU A 343 -2.22 15.54 0.02
N SER A 344 -3.28 14.74 0.01
CA SER A 344 -4.66 15.21 0.02
C SER A 344 -5.00 15.83 1.39
N GLY A 345 -5.48 17.08 1.38
CA GLY A 345 -5.84 17.86 2.55
C GLY A 345 -6.75 19.04 2.17
N ALA A 346 -6.93 20.02 3.05
CA ALA A 346 -7.67 21.25 2.71
C ALA A 346 -7.03 22.00 1.52
N VAL A 347 -5.71 21.91 1.43
CA VAL A 347 -4.90 22.32 0.29
C VAL A 347 -4.00 21.14 -0.05
N SER A 348 -4.09 20.62 -1.28
CA SER A 348 -3.22 19.55 -1.71
C SER A 348 -1.77 20.02 -1.80
N VAL A 349 -0.86 19.22 -1.28
CA VAL A 349 0.58 19.50 -1.29
C VAL A 349 1.30 18.40 -2.04
N ILE A 350 2.34 18.76 -2.79
CA ILE A 350 3.16 17.80 -3.53
C ILE A 350 4.47 17.63 -2.78
N GLU A 351 4.72 16.40 -2.37
CA GLU A 351 5.95 15.97 -1.72
C GLU A 351 6.76 15.12 -2.69
N VAL A 352 8.05 15.40 -2.80
CA VAL A 352 8.95 14.75 -3.74
C VAL A 352 10.16 14.21 -2.99
N SER A 353 10.40 12.91 -3.14
CA SER A 353 11.54 12.19 -2.57
C SER A 353 12.50 11.81 -3.71
N PRO A 354 13.64 12.49 -3.86
CA PRO A 354 14.64 12.19 -4.89
C PRO A 354 15.36 10.85 -4.67
N GLY A 355 15.35 10.34 -3.44
CA GLY A 355 15.95 9.05 -3.06
C GLY A 355 17.29 9.16 -2.32
N ASP A 356 17.74 10.36 -1.99
CA ASP A 356 18.95 10.68 -1.23
C ASP A 356 18.66 11.00 0.27
N GLY A 357 17.41 10.80 0.71
CA GLY A 357 16.94 11.14 2.06
C GLY A 357 16.46 12.59 2.22
N SER A 358 16.61 13.42 1.19
CA SER A 358 16.01 14.76 1.13
C SER A 358 14.54 14.68 0.71
N VAL A 359 13.80 15.73 1.05
CA VAL A 359 12.40 15.90 0.64
C VAL A 359 12.19 17.32 0.11
N ILE A 360 11.53 17.43 -1.04
CA ILE A 360 11.08 18.71 -1.60
C ILE A 360 9.57 18.78 -1.48
N ARG A 361 9.04 19.84 -0.86
CA ARG A 361 7.61 20.01 -0.64
C ARG A 361 7.09 21.32 -1.23
N SER A 362 5.94 21.28 -1.90
CA SER A 362 5.29 22.49 -2.41
C SER A 362 4.62 23.28 -1.29
N ASN A 363 4.63 24.60 -1.42
CA ASN A 363 4.00 25.51 -0.46
C ASN A 363 2.53 25.78 -0.86
N GLY A 364 1.67 24.79 -0.68
CA GLY A 364 0.21 24.93 -0.79
C GLY A 364 -0.30 25.48 -2.12
N VAL A 365 -1.32 26.36 -2.05
CA VAL A 365 -2.32 26.63 -3.10
C VAL A 365 -1.75 27.01 -4.47
N LEU A 366 -0.58 27.63 -4.53
CA LEU A 366 -0.03 28.16 -5.78
C LEU A 366 1.08 27.32 -6.39
N ASN A 367 1.60 26.29 -5.69
CA ASN A 367 2.75 25.46 -6.12
C ASN A 367 3.91 26.26 -6.77
N THR A 368 4.05 27.56 -6.45
CA THR A 368 5.08 28.45 -7.03
C THR A 368 6.37 28.38 -6.24
N TYR A 369 6.29 27.97 -4.98
CA TYR A 369 7.42 27.82 -4.08
C TYR A 369 7.53 26.38 -3.60
N PHE A 370 8.77 25.91 -3.49
CA PHE A 370 9.09 24.58 -2.98
C PHE A 370 10.19 24.68 -1.94
N THR A 371 9.98 24.05 -0.79
CA THR A 371 10.97 23.97 0.28
C THR A 371 11.69 22.62 0.17
N HIS A 372 13.01 22.65 0.12
CA HIS A 372 13.87 21.48 0.04
C HIS A 372 14.57 21.26 1.38
N HIS A 373 14.23 20.16 2.05
CA HIS A 373 14.78 19.72 3.31
C HIS A 373 15.96 18.78 3.02
N GLN A 374 17.17 19.35 2.99
CA GLN A 374 18.40 18.65 2.65
C GLN A 374 19.12 18.19 3.92
N PRO A 375 19.23 16.88 4.18
CA PRO A 375 20.06 16.40 5.27
C PRO A 375 21.54 16.53 4.91
N GLU A 376 22.32 17.11 5.81
CA GLU A 376 23.76 17.23 5.68
C GLU A 376 24.43 16.19 6.58
N LEU A 377 24.75 15.03 5.99
CA LEU A 377 25.25 13.85 6.72
C LEU A 377 26.49 14.13 7.59
N GLN A 378 27.35 15.09 7.20
CA GLN A 378 28.59 15.39 7.92
C GLN A 378 28.36 16.28 9.15
N SER A 379 27.43 17.23 9.08
CA SER A 379 27.11 18.14 10.20
C SER A 379 25.98 17.60 11.07
N GLY A 380 25.24 16.59 10.57
CA GLY A 380 24.03 16.08 11.20
C GLY A 380 22.91 17.12 11.23
N GLN A 381 22.99 18.19 10.43
CA GLN A 381 21.99 19.25 10.32
C GLN A 381 21.07 19.03 9.11
N VAL A 382 19.92 19.70 9.11
CA VAL A 382 19.04 19.78 7.94
C VAL A 382 19.04 21.22 7.46
N LYS A 383 19.43 21.42 6.21
CA LYS A 383 19.38 22.71 5.53
C LYS A 383 18.07 22.82 4.76
N GLU A 384 17.35 23.92 4.98
CA GLU A 384 16.17 24.27 4.20
C GLU A 384 16.55 25.22 3.07
N VAL A 385 16.21 24.86 1.84
CA VAL A 385 16.43 25.70 0.65
C VAL A 385 15.08 25.96 -0.01
N LEU A 386 14.75 27.23 -0.21
CA LEU A 386 13.53 27.65 -0.89
C LEU A 386 13.79 27.86 -2.38
N TYR A 387 12.99 27.21 -3.22
CA TYR A 387 12.98 27.38 -4.66
C TYR A 387 11.72 28.10 -5.12
N HIS A 388 11.88 29.01 -6.08
CA HIS A 388 10.78 29.60 -6.82
C HIS A 388 10.72 28.98 -8.22
N LEU A 389 9.54 28.55 -8.66
CA LEU A 389 9.31 27.80 -9.90
C LEU A 389 9.91 28.48 -11.15
N ASN A 390 9.84 29.81 -11.21
CA ASN A 390 10.37 30.56 -12.36
C ASN A 390 11.89 30.82 -12.30
N ASN A 391 12.52 30.60 -11.14
CA ASN A 391 13.94 30.91 -10.89
C ASN A 391 14.69 29.68 -10.35
N LEU A 392 14.46 28.52 -10.97
CA LEU A 392 15.14 27.28 -10.58
C LEU A 392 16.62 27.30 -10.99
N PRO A 393 17.52 26.77 -10.15
CA PRO A 393 18.95 26.75 -10.45
C PRO A 393 19.22 25.93 -11.73
N PRO A 394 20.24 26.30 -12.52
CA PRO A 394 20.69 25.50 -13.64
C PRO A 394 21.31 24.18 -13.15
N ASP A 395 21.27 23.17 -14.01
CA ASP A 395 21.91 21.89 -13.72
C ASP A 395 23.44 22.04 -13.75
N VAL A 396 24.12 21.42 -12.78
CA VAL A 396 25.58 21.46 -12.66
C VAL A 396 26.14 20.05 -12.83
N LEU A 397 27.30 19.95 -13.47
CA LEU A 397 28.02 18.67 -13.63
C LEU A 397 28.28 18.03 -12.26
N GLY A 398 27.95 16.74 -12.14
CA GLY A 398 28.11 15.96 -10.91
C GLY A 398 26.90 15.97 -9.97
N GLN A 399 25.83 16.70 -10.28
CA GLN A 399 24.57 16.59 -9.53
C GLN A 399 23.91 15.23 -9.78
N ALA A 400 23.39 14.62 -8.72
CA ALA A 400 22.67 13.34 -8.80
C ALA A 400 21.34 13.45 -9.55
N TYR A 401 20.71 14.63 -9.52
CA TYR A 401 19.45 14.92 -10.18
C TYR A 401 19.30 16.41 -10.47
N SER A 402 18.45 16.74 -11.46
CA SER A 402 18.09 18.12 -11.82
C SER A 402 16.94 18.63 -10.94
N ILE A 403 17.21 19.64 -10.10
CA ILE A 403 16.18 20.35 -9.33
C ILE A 403 15.13 20.94 -10.27
N ARG A 404 15.59 21.52 -11.39
CA ARG A 404 14.71 22.13 -12.38
C ARG A 404 13.71 21.12 -12.94
N SER A 405 14.17 19.94 -13.35
CA SER A 405 13.34 18.86 -13.88
C SER A 405 12.34 18.35 -12.84
N ILE A 406 12.81 18.08 -11.62
CA ILE A 406 11.97 17.56 -10.54
C ILE A 406 10.87 18.54 -10.15
N VAL A 407 11.21 19.79 -9.87
CA VAL A 407 10.26 20.81 -9.43
C VAL A 407 9.28 21.19 -10.55
N SER A 408 9.77 21.31 -11.79
CA SER A 408 8.90 21.57 -12.94
C SER A 408 7.90 20.44 -13.17
N ARG A 409 8.30 19.18 -12.97
CA ARG A 409 7.38 18.04 -13.05
C ARG A 409 6.38 18.05 -11.91
N ALA A 410 6.83 18.32 -10.69
CA ALA A 410 5.96 18.42 -9.52
C ALA A 410 4.89 19.52 -9.67
N SER A 411 5.17 20.60 -10.39
CA SER A 411 4.20 21.68 -10.60
C SER A 411 3.07 21.37 -11.60
N ARG A 412 3.22 20.30 -12.40
CA ARG A 412 2.25 19.86 -13.41
C ARG A 412 1.40 18.73 -12.84
#